data_AF-A0AA39MX66-F1
#
_entry.id   AF-A0AA39MX66-F1
#
_cell.length_a   1.000
_cell.length_b   1.000
_cell.length_c   1.000
_cell.angle_alpha   90.00
_cell.angle_beta   90.00
_cell.angle_gamma   90.00
#
_symmetry.space_group_name_H-M   'P 1'
#
loop_
_entity.id
_entity.type
_entity.pdbx_description
1 polymer ?
#
loop_
_entity_poly.entity_id
_entity_poly.type
_entity_poly.pdbx_seq_one_letter_code
_entity_poly.pdbx_strand_id
1 'polypeptide(L)'
;MSEDNLTSAATDAMEVENEPVRPPLSSQGLKRRASSSFEGLLDDTSRKRVKGDNRSVEAGPVASSNATPSQAIAINGAAFVDELAQELQCGCCSELLYRPVIVSPCQHFFCGSCCMLWIRNGGTNCPACRGVSTIVTPSRPLQTVIDVLLRAAPSRVRAERERQQADEIYSAGSSMRIPPPREASPEPNLNQSDYARPCPHCTPGNMFGYTCPQPVPDPETDAEHAWHLDEGTPPGHANCGNCENLLALQAPTTTKCDFCQVPFCGIGVPGRCIAASLAAQQLHSMADLTDFVQSPEVYECFNDNHIEVDIMLDYLAVRRIMPKNIYRDIVTYIQSQPHGFQPLLKLELFRDVHPVLAGTDPDPAAPRQKICRACATEVLLWGLKDWWLRERQKGIAEGHIPSREDCPEGSRCSRQTDVGM
;
A
#
# COMPACT_ATOMS: atom_id res chain seq x y z
N MET A 1 62.54 20.72 43.97
CA MET A 1 61.18 21.24 43.74
C MET A 1 60.46 20.18 42.92
N SER A 2 60.29 18.93 43.40
CA SER A 2 59.49 18.47 44.56
C SER A 2 58.02 18.84 44.33
N GLU A 3 57.25 18.03 43.60
CA GLU A 3 56.56 16.78 43.99
C GLU A 3 55.46 17.02 45.04
N ASP A 4 54.20 16.88 44.62
CA ASP A 4 53.04 16.69 45.49
C ASP A 4 52.27 15.44 45.02
N ASN A 5 52.21 14.45 45.90
CA ASN A 5 51.36 13.27 45.81
C ASN A 5 51.11 12.79 47.26
N LEU A 6 49.85 12.55 47.64
CA LEU A 6 49.36 11.75 48.79
C LEU A 6 47.82 11.86 48.82
N THR A 7 47.10 10.84 48.33
CA THR A 7 46.34 9.81 49.10
C THR A 7 45.26 10.30 50.07
N SER A 8 44.02 9.82 49.91
CA SER A 8 43.40 8.81 50.81
C SER A 8 41.89 8.62 50.53
N ALA A 9 41.44 7.41 50.80
CA ALA A 9 40.13 6.80 50.61
C ALA A 9 38.94 7.51 51.32
N ALA A 10 37.75 7.28 50.78
CA ALA A 10 36.48 7.55 51.45
C ALA A 10 35.57 6.30 51.39
N THR A 11 34.96 6.05 52.54
CA THR A 11 34.21 4.88 52.98
C THR A 11 32.73 4.92 52.61
N ASP A 12 32.17 3.72 52.60
CA ASP A 12 30.77 3.31 52.56
C ASP A 12 29.84 4.10 53.52
N ALA A 13 28.67 4.52 53.03
CA ALA A 13 27.53 4.94 53.85
C ALA A 13 26.22 4.80 53.05
N MET A 14 25.36 3.90 53.55
CA MET A 14 23.97 3.69 53.12
C MET A 14 23.12 4.92 53.46
N GLU A 15 22.39 5.44 52.49
CA GLU A 15 21.22 6.31 52.71
C GLU A 15 19.97 5.68 52.08
N VAL A 16 18.95 5.55 52.92
CA VAL A 16 17.64 4.94 52.67
C VAL A 16 16.61 6.07 52.73
N GLU A 17 15.96 6.43 51.62
CA GLU A 17 14.68 7.17 51.58
C GLU A 17 13.96 6.83 50.25
N ASN A 18 12.91 6.00 50.26
CA ASN A 18 11.48 6.26 50.51
C ASN A 18 10.65 6.43 49.21
N GLU A 19 10.01 5.33 48.77
CA GLU A 19 8.95 5.29 47.75
C GLU A 19 7.59 5.75 48.33
N PRO A 20 6.75 6.48 47.57
CA PRO A 20 5.38 6.75 47.96
C PRO A 20 4.40 5.66 47.45
N VAL A 21 3.89 4.88 48.40
CA VAL A 21 2.78 3.91 48.23
C VAL A 21 1.46 4.64 47.95
N ARG A 22 0.76 4.28 46.87
CA ARG A 22 -0.64 4.67 46.57
C ARG A 22 -1.63 3.56 46.98
N PRO A 23 -2.87 3.90 47.41
CA PRO A 23 -3.82 2.95 47.98
C PRO A 23 -4.61 2.18 46.89
N PRO A 24 -5.21 1.03 47.24
CA PRO A 24 -5.79 0.09 46.28
C PRO A 24 -7.24 0.47 45.93
N LEU A 25 -7.62 0.28 44.66
CA LEU A 25 -9.03 0.30 44.25
C LEU A 25 -9.39 -0.96 43.49
N SER A 26 -10.53 -1.50 43.91
CA SER A 26 -11.06 -2.84 43.73
C SER A 26 -11.48 -3.19 42.31
N SER A 27 -11.30 -4.47 41.99
CA SER A 27 -11.90 -5.21 40.89
C SER A 27 -13.43 -5.25 40.98
N GLN A 28 -14.13 -4.73 39.96
CA GLN A 28 -15.53 -5.10 39.70
C GLN A 28 -15.77 -5.25 38.19
N GLY A 29 -16.22 -6.45 37.82
CA GLY A 29 -16.53 -6.84 36.45
C GLY A 29 -17.83 -6.20 35.94
N LEU A 30 -17.74 -5.63 34.74
CA LEU A 30 -18.89 -5.12 33.99
C LEU A 30 -19.60 -6.26 33.24
N LYS A 31 -20.71 -6.75 33.79
CA LYS A 31 -21.73 -7.50 33.04
C LYS A 31 -22.69 -6.50 32.39
N ARG A 32 -22.77 -6.45 31.05
CA ARG A 32 -23.85 -5.76 30.32
C ARG A 32 -24.79 -6.78 29.70
N ARG A 33 -26.08 -6.66 30.04
CA ARG A 33 -27.23 -7.34 29.42
C ARG A 33 -27.75 -6.51 28.24
N ALA A 34 -28.46 -7.20 27.35
CA ALA A 34 -28.99 -6.77 26.06
C ALA A 34 -30.04 -5.64 26.14
N SER A 35 -30.20 -4.99 24.98
CA SER A 35 -31.09 -3.87 24.64
C SER A 35 -32.58 -4.23 24.59
N SER A 36 -33.42 -3.19 24.75
CA SER A 36 -34.78 -3.15 24.24
C SER A 36 -35.14 -1.74 23.79
N SER A 37 -35.99 -1.67 22.78
CA SER A 37 -36.90 -0.58 22.40
C SER A 37 -36.58 0.18 21.11
N PHE A 38 -37.25 -0.28 20.05
CA PHE A 38 -37.64 0.50 18.87
C PHE A 38 -39.17 0.59 18.88
N GLU A 39 -39.69 1.79 19.13
CA GLU A 39 -41.02 2.32 18.82
C GLU A 39 -40.72 3.78 18.44
N GLY A 40 -41.07 4.38 17.30
CA GLY A 40 -42.19 4.20 16.39
C GLY A 40 -42.73 5.61 16.17
N LEU A 41 -42.64 6.17 14.95
CA LEU A 41 -43.48 7.30 14.51
C LEU A 41 -43.40 7.51 12.99
N LEU A 42 -44.57 7.34 12.39
CA LEU A 42 -45.05 7.77 11.07
C LEU A 42 -45.01 9.33 11.03
N ASP A 43 -45.03 10.07 9.92
CA ASP A 43 -45.82 9.98 8.70
C ASP A 43 -45.28 11.07 7.72
N ASP A 44 -45.32 10.81 6.41
CA ASP A 44 -45.15 11.82 5.37
C ASP A 44 -46.40 11.81 4.50
N THR A 45 -47.16 12.92 4.54
CA THR A 45 -48.31 13.15 3.67
C THR A 45 -48.14 14.44 2.89
N SER A 46 -48.03 14.33 1.55
CA SER A 46 -48.66 15.29 0.64
C SER A 46 -48.76 14.84 -0.83
N ARG A 47 -50.03 14.66 -1.24
CA ARG A 47 -50.68 15.15 -2.49
C ARG A 47 -50.41 14.42 -3.82
N LYS A 48 -51.43 13.70 -4.33
CA LYS A 48 -52.39 14.19 -5.36
C LYS A 48 -53.46 13.13 -5.68
N ARG A 49 -54.64 13.62 -6.06
CA ARG A 49 -55.95 12.94 -6.12
C ARG A 49 -56.45 12.80 -7.58
N VAL A 50 -57.51 11.98 -7.76
CA VAL A 50 -58.53 11.95 -8.84
C VAL A 50 -58.25 10.87 -9.93
N LYS A 51 -59.14 9.95 -10.37
CA LYS A 51 -60.62 9.84 -10.49
C LYS A 51 -61.05 8.36 -10.63
N GLY A 52 -62.14 7.90 -9.99
CA GLY A 52 -63.41 7.41 -10.60
C GLY A 52 -63.32 5.97 -11.17
N ASP A 53 -64.10 4.98 -10.73
CA ASP A 53 -65.55 4.93 -10.94
C ASP A 53 -66.28 3.96 -9.98
N ASN A 54 -67.59 4.20 -9.81
CA ASN A 54 -68.44 3.80 -8.70
C ASN A 54 -69.51 2.78 -9.14
N ARG A 55 -69.76 1.73 -8.34
CA ARG A 55 -71.04 0.99 -8.33
C ARG A 55 -71.40 0.51 -6.90
N SER A 56 -72.24 1.34 -6.29
CA SER A 56 -73.25 1.17 -5.23
C SER A 56 -74.17 -0.06 -5.39
N VAL A 57 -74.93 -0.63 -4.42
CA VAL A 57 -75.08 -0.66 -2.94
C VAL A 57 -75.92 -1.94 -2.69
N GLU A 58 -75.78 -2.66 -1.57
CA GLU A 58 -76.92 -2.97 -0.70
C GLU A 58 -76.44 -3.48 0.68
N ALA A 59 -77.06 -2.96 1.73
CA ALA A 59 -76.74 -3.22 3.13
C ALA A 59 -77.95 -3.87 3.82
N GLY A 60 -77.70 -4.92 4.61
CA GLY A 60 -78.67 -5.58 5.49
C GLY A 60 -78.02 -6.79 6.19
N PRO A 61 -78.46 -7.17 7.40
CA PRO A 61 -77.63 -7.00 8.58
C PRO A 61 -76.98 -8.28 9.15
N VAL A 62 -75.89 -8.02 9.88
CA VAL A 62 -75.24 -8.78 10.96
C VAL A 62 -75.96 -10.04 11.49
N ALA A 63 -75.28 -11.18 11.36
CA ALA A 63 -75.28 -12.23 12.37
C ALA A 63 -73.92 -12.95 12.38
N SER A 64 -73.15 -12.60 13.41
CA SER A 64 -72.21 -13.39 14.20
C SER A 64 -71.42 -14.56 13.62
N SER A 65 -70.16 -14.55 14.07
CA SER A 65 -69.28 -15.69 14.34
C SER A 65 -68.73 -16.45 13.13
N ASN A 66 -67.51 -16.10 12.75
CA ASN A 66 -66.38 -16.93 13.16
C ASN A 66 -65.10 -16.09 13.17
N ALA A 67 -64.48 -16.03 14.35
CA ALA A 67 -63.07 -15.67 14.47
C ALA A 67 -62.29 -16.66 13.60
N THR A 68 -61.74 -16.19 12.49
CA THR A 68 -60.71 -16.93 11.75
C THR A 68 -59.56 -17.17 12.73
N PRO A 69 -59.15 -18.44 12.94
CA PRO A 69 -57.93 -18.72 13.68
C PRO A 69 -56.80 -18.02 12.95
N SER A 70 -55.92 -17.32 13.67
CA SER A 70 -54.61 -16.94 13.15
C SER A 70 -54.01 -18.19 12.51
N GLN A 71 -54.00 -18.24 11.17
CA GLN A 71 -53.35 -19.31 10.44
C GLN A 71 -51.89 -19.27 10.87
N ALA A 72 -51.48 -20.25 11.67
CA ALA A 72 -50.08 -20.50 11.90
C ALA A 72 -49.47 -20.69 10.52
N ILE A 73 -48.65 -19.73 10.09
CA ILE A 73 -47.90 -19.85 8.84
C ILE A 73 -47.03 -21.10 9.02
N ALA A 74 -47.42 -22.20 8.38
CA ALA A 74 -46.64 -23.42 8.37
C ALA A 74 -45.41 -23.15 7.50
N ILE A 75 -44.32 -22.70 8.13
CA ILE A 75 -43.05 -22.49 7.44
C ILE A 75 -42.52 -23.86 7.03
N ASN A 76 -42.48 -24.12 5.73
CA ASN A 76 -41.82 -25.30 5.21
C ASN A 76 -40.31 -25.14 5.42
N GLY A 77 -39.76 -25.87 6.41
CA GLY A 77 -38.35 -25.75 6.79
C GLY A 77 -37.36 -26.03 5.65
N ALA A 78 -37.70 -26.90 4.70
CA ALA A 78 -36.86 -27.17 3.53
C ALA A 78 -36.83 -25.98 2.57
N ALA A 79 -38.00 -25.40 2.27
CA ALA A 79 -38.11 -24.22 1.42
C ALA A 79 -37.37 -23.02 2.03
N PHE A 80 -37.49 -22.81 3.34
CA PHE A 80 -36.79 -21.75 4.06
C PHE A 80 -35.26 -21.90 3.99
N VAL A 81 -34.74 -23.12 4.13
CA VAL A 81 -33.30 -23.39 4.00
C VAL A 81 -32.81 -23.07 2.59
N ASP A 82 -33.59 -23.42 1.57
CA ASP A 82 -33.23 -23.17 0.18
C ASP A 82 -33.22 -21.67 -0.15
N GLU A 83 -34.24 -20.93 0.30
CA GLU A 83 -34.31 -19.47 0.16
C GLU A 83 -33.14 -18.79 0.91
N LEU A 84 -32.86 -19.18 2.15
CA LEU A 84 -31.76 -18.61 2.93
C LEU A 84 -30.39 -18.94 2.31
N ALA A 85 -30.22 -20.14 1.77
CA ALA A 85 -28.99 -20.51 1.06
C ALA A 85 -28.77 -19.66 -0.20
N GLN A 86 -29.86 -19.29 -0.88
CA GLN A 86 -29.82 -18.41 -2.06
C GLN A 86 -29.39 -16.99 -1.71
N GLU A 87 -29.92 -16.42 -0.61
CA GLU A 87 -29.54 -15.08 -0.13
C GLU A 87 -28.09 -15.01 0.37
N LEU A 88 -27.52 -16.15 0.76
CA LEU A 88 -26.13 -16.28 1.25
C LEU A 88 -25.16 -16.76 0.18
N GLN A 89 -25.48 -16.58 -1.10
CA GLN A 89 -24.54 -16.86 -2.19
C GLN A 89 -23.50 -15.76 -2.33
N CYS A 90 -22.27 -16.16 -2.64
CA CYS A 90 -21.19 -15.24 -2.95
C CYS A 90 -21.42 -14.60 -4.33
N GLY A 91 -21.45 -13.27 -4.42
CA GLY A 91 -21.61 -12.56 -5.69
C GLY A 91 -20.48 -12.77 -6.72
N CYS A 92 -19.38 -13.43 -6.37
CA CYS A 92 -18.29 -13.78 -7.30
C CYS A 92 -18.39 -15.20 -7.85
N CYS A 93 -18.66 -16.20 -7.00
CA CYS A 93 -18.67 -17.61 -7.40
C CYS A 93 -20.06 -18.24 -7.45
N SER A 94 -21.11 -17.50 -7.07
CA SER A 94 -22.52 -17.96 -7.03
C SER A 94 -22.80 -19.18 -6.15
N GLU A 95 -21.84 -19.52 -5.28
CA GLU A 95 -21.96 -20.63 -4.32
C GLU A 95 -22.14 -20.09 -2.90
N LEU A 96 -22.73 -20.89 -2.00
CA LEU A 96 -22.95 -20.53 -0.59
C LEU A 96 -21.66 -20.03 0.05
N LEU A 97 -21.68 -18.86 0.69
CA LEU A 97 -20.48 -18.22 1.25
C LEU A 97 -19.60 -19.15 2.09
N TYR A 98 -18.29 -19.01 1.92
CA TYR A 98 -17.27 -19.71 2.71
C TYR A 98 -16.24 -18.71 3.22
N ARG A 99 -16.04 -18.66 4.54
CA ARG A 99 -15.25 -17.63 5.25
C ARG A 99 -15.67 -16.21 4.80
N PRO A 100 -16.90 -15.77 5.09
CA PRO A 100 -17.48 -14.58 4.50
C PRO A 100 -16.76 -13.32 4.97
N VAL A 101 -16.58 -12.41 4.02
CA VAL A 101 -16.03 -11.07 4.25
C VAL A 101 -17.00 -10.01 3.74
N ILE A 102 -16.92 -8.81 4.30
CA ILE A 102 -17.71 -7.64 3.94
C ILE A 102 -16.80 -6.55 3.40
N VAL A 103 -17.19 -5.94 2.28
CA VAL A 103 -16.48 -4.83 1.63
C VAL A 103 -17.00 -3.50 2.17
N SER A 104 -16.11 -2.63 2.66
CA SER A 104 -16.46 -1.30 3.17
C SER A 104 -16.17 -0.22 2.12
N PRO A 105 -17.05 0.79 1.94
CA PRO A 105 -18.25 1.10 2.74
C PRO A 105 -19.56 0.48 2.23
N CYS A 106 -19.56 -0.19 1.07
CA CYS A 106 -20.79 -0.64 0.41
C CYS A 106 -21.50 -1.84 1.06
N GLN A 107 -20.84 -2.52 2.00
CA GLN A 107 -21.31 -3.68 2.76
C GLN A 107 -21.70 -4.93 1.96
N HIS A 108 -21.33 -5.02 0.68
CA HIS A 108 -21.46 -6.28 -0.07
C HIS A 108 -20.55 -7.37 0.50
N PHE A 109 -21.01 -8.61 0.45
CA PHE A 109 -20.33 -9.76 1.04
C PHE A 109 -19.93 -10.82 0.01
N PHE A 110 -18.82 -11.50 0.28
CA PHE A 110 -18.23 -12.52 -0.59
C PHE A 110 -17.49 -13.58 0.23
N CYS A 111 -17.07 -14.67 -0.41
CA CYS A 111 -16.05 -15.54 0.17
C CYS A 111 -14.74 -14.76 0.30
N GLY A 112 -14.01 -14.95 1.40
CA GLY A 112 -12.71 -14.30 1.58
C GLY A 112 -11.73 -14.61 0.45
N SER A 113 -11.69 -15.85 -0.02
CA SER A 113 -10.86 -16.27 -1.17
C SER A 113 -11.25 -15.57 -2.47
N CYS A 114 -12.54 -15.39 -2.75
CA CYS A 114 -13.01 -14.69 -3.94
C CYS A 114 -12.62 -13.21 -3.93
N CYS A 115 -12.77 -12.53 -2.79
CA CYS A 115 -12.31 -11.15 -2.64
C CYS A 115 -10.79 -11.03 -2.75
N MET A 116 -10.05 -11.97 -2.14
CA MET A 116 -8.59 -11.97 -2.21
C MET A 116 -8.11 -12.14 -3.65
N LEU A 117 -8.70 -13.07 -4.39
CA LEU A 117 -8.35 -13.31 -5.79
C LEU A 117 -8.69 -12.11 -6.68
N TRP A 118 -9.84 -11.46 -6.45
CA TRP A 118 -10.19 -10.20 -7.12
C TRP A 118 -9.12 -9.14 -6.93
N ILE A 119 -8.67 -8.93 -5.69
CA ILE A 119 -7.62 -7.95 -5.36
C ILE A 119 -6.28 -8.34 -6.01
N ARG A 120 -5.87 -9.61 -5.91
CA ARG A 120 -4.63 -10.13 -6.52
C ARG A 120 -4.63 -9.97 -8.04
N ASN A 121 -5.79 -10.07 -8.68
CA ASN A 121 -5.96 -9.88 -10.12
C ASN A 121 -6.14 -8.40 -10.53
N GLY A 122 -5.81 -7.45 -9.66
CA GLY A 122 -5.85 -6.01 -9.98
C GLY A 122 -7.20 -5.34 -9.72
N GLY A 123 -8.12 -5.99 -9.01
CA GLY A 123 -9.38 -5.40 -8.57
C GLY A 123 -9.17 -4.24 -7.59
N THR A 124 -9.75 -3.08 -7.90
CA THR A 124 -9.57 -1.82 -7.13
C THR A 124 -10.89 -1.26 -6.57
N ASN A 125 -11.95 -2.06 -6.64
CA ASN A 125 -13.29 -1.70 -6.19
C ASN A 125 -14.08 -2.94 -5.75
N CYS A 126 -15.31 -2.75 -5.27
CA CYS A 126 -16.19 -3.87 -4.91
C CYS A 126 -16.57 -4.72 -6.14
N PRO A 127 -16.49 -6.06 -6.10
CA PRO A 127 -16.91 -6.92 -7.21
C PRO A 127 -18.38 -6.78 -7.62
N ALA A 128 -19.26 -6.46 -6.66
CA ALA A 128 -20.70 -6.33 -6.90
C ALA A 128 -21.09 -4.94 -7.43
N CYS A 129 -20.84 -3.88 -6.66
CA CYS A 129 -21.31 -2.54 -7.03
C CYS A 129 -20.28 -1.70 -7.79
N ARG A 130 -19.04 -2.16 -7.93
CA ARG A 130 -17.91 -1.41 -8.52
C ARG A 130 -17.62 -0.05 -7.86
N GLY A 131 -18.26 0.24 -6.73
CA GLY A 131 -18.07 1.47 -5.96
C GLY A 131 -16.71 1.50 -5.26
N VAL A 132 -16.26 2.71 -4.96
CA VAL A 132 -15.01 2.97 -4.21
C VAL A 132 -15.06 2.20 -2.90
N SER A 133 -14.08 1.32 -2.73
CA SER A 133 -13.99 0.42 -1.57
C SER A 133 -12.55 0.38 -1.12
N THR A 134 -12.33 0.38 0.20
CA THR A 134 -10.98 0.56 0.76
C THR A 134 -10.50 -0.65 1.54
N ILE A 135 -11.41 -1.34 2.20
CA ILE A 135 -11.09 -2.42 3.11
C ILE A 135 -12.15 -3.51 3.03
N VAL A 136 -11.70 -4.74 3.22
CA VAL A 136 -12.50 -5.96 3.31
C VAL A 136 -12.23 -6.61 4.65
N THR A 137 -13.27 -6.88 5.42
CA THR A 137 -13.16 -7.42 6.79
C THR A 137 -13.96 -8.72 6.94
N PRO A 138 -13.49 -9.70 7.73
CA PRO A 138 -14.24 -10.91 8.01
C PRO A 138 -15.55 -10.62 8.76
N SER A 139 -16.62 -11.33 8.43
CA SER A 139 -17.93 -11.17 9.06
C SER A 139 -18.30 -12.34 9.95
N ARG A 140 -18.11 -12.17 11.26
CA ARG A 140 -18.54 -13.17 12.25
C ARG A 140 -20.06 -13.42 12.26
N PRO A 141 -20.92 -12.40 12.11
CA PRO A 141 -22.37 -12.62 12.02
C PRO A 141 -22.76 -13.51 10.83
N LEU A 142 -22.25 -13.22 9.62
CA LEU A 142 -22.55 -14.05 8.44
C LEU A 142 -22.03 -15.47 8.61
N GLN A 143 -20.82 -15.64 9.15
CA GLN A 143 -20.29 -16.98 9.44
C GLN A 143 -21.20 -17.76 10.37
N THR A 144 -21.75 -17.12 11.41
CA THR A 144 -22.65 -17.76 12.38
C THR A 144 -23.95 -18.24 11.71
N VAL A 145 -24.51 -17.43 10.81
CA VAL A 145 -25.72 -17.81 10.06
C VAL A 145 -25.45 -19.00 9.15
N ILE A 146 -24.32 -19.00 8.43
CA ILE A 146 -23.89 -20.11 7.57
C ILE A 146 -23.71 -21.39 8.40
N ASP A 147 -23.08 -21.31 9.57
CA ASP A 147 -22.86 -22.46 10.46
C ASP A 147 -24.20 -23.05 10.97
N VAL A 148 -25.21 -22.21 11.21
CA VAL A 148 -26.57 -22.67 11.56
C VAL A 148 -27.21 -23.36 10.36
N LEU A 149 -27.12 -22.77 9.16
CA LEU A 149 -27.69 -23.32 7.94
C LEU A 149 -27.09 -24.69 7.60
N LEU A 150 -25.76 -24.83 7.68
CA LEU A 150 -25.07 -26.09 7.38
C LEU A 150 -25.37 -27.20 8.40
N ARG A 151 -25.68 -26.86 9.64
CA ARG A 151 -26.18 -27.84 10.62
C ARG A 151 -27.58 -28.34 10.28
N ALA A 152 -28.43 -27.48 9.73
CA ALA A 152 -29.79 -27.83 9.30
C ALA A 152 -29.81 -28.58 7.96
N ALA A 153 -28.89 -28.26 7.05
CA ALA A 153 -28.74 -28.93 5.75
C ALA A 153 -27.28 -29.24 5.41
N PRO A 154 -26.75 -30.37 5.93
CA PRO A 154 -25.36 -30.78 5.68
C PRO A 154 -25.04 -31.06 4.22
N SER A 155 -26.04 -31.37 3.39
CA SER A 155 -25.87 -31.57 1.94
C SER A 155 -25.44 -30.30 1.19
N ARG A 156 -25.57 -29.12 1.79
CA ARG A 156 -25.15 -27.82 1.23
C ARG A 156 -23.68 -27.46 1.55
N VAL A 157 -22.97 -28.30 2.30
CA VAL A 157 -21.54 -28.10 2.59
C VAL A 157 -20.75 -28.17 1.29
N ARG A 158 -19.90 -27.17 1.03
CA ARG A 158 -18.98 -27.18 -0.12
C ARG A 158 -18.06 -28.40 -0.09
N ALA A 159 -17.71 -28.90 -1.28
CA ALA A 159 -16.80 -30.02 -1.41
C ALA A 159 -15.46 -29.75 -0.72
N GLU A 160 -14.87 -30.77 -0.10
CA GLU A 160 -13.63 -30.64 0.69
C GLU A 160 -12.50 -29.97 -0.12
N ARG A 161 -12.31 -30.38 -1.38
CA ARG A 161 -11.31 -29.80 -2.28
C ARG A 161 -11.48 -28.28 -2.48
N GLU A 162 -12.72 -27.80 -2.55
CA GLU A 162 -13.02 -26.37 -2.78
C GLU A 162 -12.74 -25.55 -1.53
N ARG A 163 -12.97 -26.15 -0.35
CA ARG A 163 -12.62 -25.54 0.94
C ARG A 163 -11.10 -25.44 1.09
N GLN A 164 -10.37 -26.51 0.80
CA GLN A 164 -8.91 -26.51 0.85
C GLN A 164 -8.31 -25.43 -0.08
N GLN A 165 -8.75 -25.38 -1.34
CA GLN A 165 -8.31 -24.36 -2.28
C GLN A 165 -8.64 -22.94 -1.81
N ALA A 166 -9.83 -22.72 -1.24
CA ALA A 166 -10.20 -21.42 -0.69
C ALA A 166 -9.31 -21.02 0.51
N ASP A 167 -8.90 -22.00 1.32
CA ASP A 167 -8.08 -21.80 2.51
C ASP A 167 -6.62 -21.46 2.17
N GLU A 168 -6.10 -22.01 1.07
CA GLU A 168 -4.78 -21.65 0.52
C GLU A 168 -4.73 -20.20 0.03
N ILE A 169 -5.85 -19.70 -0.52
CA ILE A 169 -5.93 -18.33 -1.04
C ILE A 169 -6.15 -17.32 0.10
N TYR A 170 -6.99 -17.66 1.10
CA TYR A 170 -7.41 -16.75 2.16
C TYR A 170 -7.44 -17.40 3.54
N SER A 171 -6.61 -16.88 4.44
CA SER A 171 -6.58 -17.24 5.85
C SER A 171 -7.78 -16.64 6.60
N ALA A 172 -8.53 -17.49 7.30
CA ALA A 172 -9.71 -17.07 8.08
C ALA A 172 -9.35 -15.99 9.10
N GLY A 173 -10.12 -14.90 9.10
CA GLY A 173 -9.95 -13.80 10.06
C GLY A 173 -9.03 -12.68 9.58
N SER A 174 -8.33 -12.85 8.45
CA SER A 174 -7.51 -11.79 7.87
C SER A 174 -8.37 -10.70 7.23
N SER A 175 -8.04 -9.43 7.47
CA SER A 175 -8.55 -8.30 6.71
C SER A 175 -7.72 -8.06 5.45
N MET A 176 -8.32 -7.49 4.41
CA MET A 176 -7.65 -7.18 3.14
C MET A 176 -7.86 -5.70 2.80
N ARG A 177 -6.86 -5.08 2.18
CA ARG A 177 -6.98 -3.72 1.65
C ARG A 177 -7.26 -3.79 0.15
N ILE A 178 -8.25 -3.04 -0.31
CA ILE A 178 -8.47 -2.84 -1.74
C ILE A 178 -7.56 -1.69 -2.17
N PRO A 179 -6.61 -1.90 -3.11
CA PRO A 179 -5.78 -0.83 -3.62
C PRO A 179 -6.67 0.24 -4.26
N PRO A 180 -6.35 1.53 -4.09
CA PRO A 180 -7.04 2.56 -4.87
C PRO A 180 -6.86 2.24 -6.37
N PRO A 181 -7.83 2.59 -7.23
CA PRO A 181 -7.61 2.57 -8.67
C PRO A 181 -6.28 3.24 -8.96
N ARG A 182 -5.39 2.55 -9.69
CA ARG A 182 -4.24 3.24 -10.28
C ARG A 182 -4.83 4.47 -10.97
N GLU A 183 -4.28 5.65 -10.69
CA GLU A 183 -4.61 6.83 -11.49
C GLU A 183 -4.59 6.35 -12.93
N ALA A 184 -5.72 6.50 -13.64
CA ALA A 184 -5.74 6.15 -15.05
C ALA A 184 -4.49 6.81 -15.60
N SER A 185 -3.59 6.01 -16.20
CA SER A 185 -2.49 6.57 -16.97
C SER A 185 -3.12 7.71 -17.75
N PRO A 186 -2.61 8.96 -17.62
CA PRO A 186 -3.17 10.08 -18.35
C PRO A 186 -3.47 9.55 -19.73
N GLU A 187 -4.72 9.74 -20.23
CA GLU A 187 -5.10 9.20 -21.54
C GLU A 187 -3.89 9.38 -22.44
N PRO A 188 -3.32 8.30 -23.03
CA PRO A 188 -2.13 8.45 -23.83
C PRO A 188 -2.44 9.62 -24.73
N ASN A 189 -1.65 10.69 -24.64
CA ASN A 189 -1.93 11.91 -25.39
C ASN A 189 -1.84 11.47 -26.84
N LEU A 190 -2.98 11.06 -27.42
CA LEU A 190 -3.11 10.67 -28.82
C LEU A 190 -2.95 11.90 -29.71
N ASN A 191 -2.88 13.08 -29.09
CA ASN A 191 -2.13 14.21 -29.61
C ASN A 191 -0.63 14.02 -29.28
N GLN A 192 0.00 13.01 -29.88
CA GLN A 192 1.43 13.14 -30.20
C GLN A 192 1.49 14.23 -31.27
N SER A 193 1.41 15.47 -30.81
CA SER A 193 1.83 16.61 -31.60
C SER A 193 3.31 16.37 -31.86
N ASP A 194 3.69 16.32 -33.13
CA ASP A 194 5.10 16.26 -33.53
C ASP A 194 5.89 17.49 -33.03
N TYR A 195 5.21 18.46 -32.44
CA TYR A 195 5.78 19.67 -31.85
C TYR A 195 5.86 19.63 -30.32
N ALA A 196 6.97 20.17 -29.80
CA ALA A 196 7.16 20.41 -28.38
C ALA A 196 6.20 21.48 -27.85
N ARG A 197 5.63 21.23 -26.66
CA ARG A 197 4.83 22.22 -25.93
C ARG A 197 5.71 23.05 -24.98
N PRO A 198 5.37 24.33 -24.72
CA PRO A 198 6.12 25.19 -23.82
C PRO A 198 6.23 24.60 -22.42
N CYS A 199 7.40 24.75 -21.79
CA CYS A 199 7.53 24.46 -20.36
C CYS A 199 6.85 25.56 -19.52
N PRO A 200 6.59 25.33 -18.22
CA PRO A 200 5.95 26.32 -17.35
C PRO A 200 6.67 27.68 -17.22
N HIS A 201 7.93 27.76 -17.64
CA HIS A 201 8.74 28.99 -17.63
C HIS A 201 8.78 29.73 -18.98
N CYS A 202 8.23 29.14 -20.05
CA CYS A 202 8.15 29.80 -21.36
C CYS A 202 7.02 30.84 -21.42
N THR A 203 5.95 30.63 -20.65
CA THR A 203 4.81 31.55 -20.64
C THR A 203 5.19 32.91 -20.06
N PRO A 204 4.91 34.02 -20.76
CA PRO A 204 5.09 35.37 -20.22
C PRO A 204 4.26 35.58 -18.94
N GLY A 205 4.85 36.20 -17.92
CA GLY A 205 4.16 36.47 -16.66
C GLY A 205 3.92 35.23 -15.78
N ASN A 206 4.69 34.15 -15.98
CA ASN A 206 4.59 32.95 -15.16
C ASN A 206 4.81 33.25 -13.66
N MET A 207 4.28 32.36 -12.82
CA MET A 207 4.25 32.51 -11.36
C MET A 207 5.61 32.25 -10.69
N PHE A 208 6.60 31.76 -11.43
CA PHE A 208 7.85 31.23 -10.87
C PHE A 208 8.98 32.26 -10.82
N GLY A 209 8.76 33.46 -11.37
CA GLY A 209 9.76 34.54 -11.37
C GLY A 209 11.02 34.23 -12.21
N TYR A 210 10.97 33.20 -13.05
CA TYR A 210 12.01 32.81 -13.99
C TYR A 210 11.40 32.60 -15.37
N THR A 211 12.00 33.19 -16.39
CA THR A 211 11.58 33.07 -17.78
C THR A 211 12.69 32.43 -18.60
N CYS A 212 12.34 31.50 -19.48
CA CYS A 212 13.31 30.87 -20.38
C CYS A 212 14.01 31.93 -21.25
N PRO A 213 15.35 31.87 -21.42
CA PRO A 213 16.06 32.75 -22.34
C PRO A 213 15.60 32.61 -23.79
N GLN A 214 15.20 31.39 -24.17
CA GLN A 214 14.61 31.04 -25.46
C GLN A 214 13.30 30.30 -25.19
N PRO A 215 12.17 31.01 -25.04
CA PRO A 215 10.87 30.37 -24.85
C PRO A 215 10.49 29.52 -26.06
N VAL A 216 9.92 28.33 -25.80
CA VAL A 216 9.37 27.46 -26.83
C VAL A 216 7.97 27.99 -27.20
N PRO A 217 7.68 28.28 -28.49
CA PRO A 217 6.35 28.70 -28.91
C PRO A 217 5.30 27.62 -28.65
N ASP A 218 4.07 28.03 -28.29
CA ASP A 218 2.96 27.08 -28.17
C ASP A 218 2.42 26.75 -29.56
N PRO A 219 2.45 25.49 -30.02
CA PRO A 219 1.99 25.09 -31.35
C PRO A 219 0.52 25.44 -31.62
N GLU A 220 -0.30 25.63 -30.58
CA GLU A 220 -1.69 26.05 -30.73
C GLU A 220 -1.83 27.54 -31.05
N THR A 221 -0.83 28.35 -30.68
CA THR A 221 -0.85 29.81 -30.87
C THR A 221 0.07 30.28 -31.99
N ASP A 222 1.16 29.55 -32.25
CA ASP A 222 2.18 29.86 -33.25
C ASP A 222 2.70 28.57 -33.88
N ALA A 223 1.88 27.99 -34.77
CA ALA A 223 2.22 26.77 -35.47
C ALA A 223 3.40 26.94 -36.45
N GLU A 224 3.65 28.15 -36.96
CA GLU A 224 4.71 28.42 -37.94
C GLU A 224 6.12 28.33 -37.32
N HIS A 225 6.27 28.72 -36.04
CA HIS A 225 7.54 28.67 -35.32
C HIS A 225 7.60 27.55 -34.27
N ALA A 226 6.63 26.63 -34.27
CA ALA A 226 6.58 25.51 -33.34
C ALA A 226 7.81 24.60 -33.50
N TRP A 227 8.37 24.14 -32.38
CA TRP A 227 9.57 23.31 -32.38
C TRP A 227 9.23 21.84 -32.66
N HIS A 228 9.76 21.27 -33.73
CA HIS A 228 9.51 19.87 -34.08
C HIS A 228 10.39 18.91 -33.25
N LEU A 229 9.80 17.83 -32.72
CA LEU A 229 10.49 16.87 -31.84
C LEU A 229 11.58 16.07 -32.57
N ASP A 230 11.47 15.91 -33.89
CA ASP A 230 12.54 15.30 -34.72
C ASP A 230 13.84 16.12 -34.73
N GLU A 231 13.78 17.42 -34.43
CA GLU A 231 14.97 18.27 -34.26
C GLU A 231 15.65 18.05 -32.90
N GLY A 232 15.08 17.17 -32.07
CA GLY A 232 15.52 16.89 -30.72
C GLY A 232 14.89 17.85 -29.71
N THR A 233 15.50 17.92 -28.53
CA THR A 233 15.01 18.76 -27.44
C THR A 233 15.33 20.24 -27.69
N PRO A 234 14.36 21.17 -27.48
CA PRO A 234 14.60 22.60 -27.61
C PRO A 234 15.82 23.08 -26.80
N PRO A 235 16.62 24.03 -27.31
CA PRO A 235 17.77 24.57 -26.60
C PRO A 235 17.42 25.09 -25.20
N GLY A 236 18.27 24.76 -24.22
CA GLY A 236 18.06 25.14 -22.82
C GLY A 236 16.96 24.34 -22.09
N HIS A 237 16.36 23.35 -22.75
CA HIS A 237 15.32 22.51 -22.19
C HIS A 237 15.73 21.03 -22.10
N ALA A 238 14.96 20.29 -21.32
CA ALA A 238 15.03 18.84 -21.18
C ALA A 238 13.65 18.27 -20.83
N ASN A 239 13.49 16.96 -20.85
CA ASN A 239 12.30 16.31 -20.33
C ASN A 239 12.51 15.93 -18.86
N CYS A 240 11.48 16.16 -18.03
CA CYS A 240 11.54 15.77 -16.63
C CYS A 240 11.55 14.24 -16.48
N GLY A 241 12.48 13.69 -15.69
CA GLY A 241 12.54 12.24 -15.44
C GLY A 241 11.34 11.58 -14.74
N ASN A 242 10.34 12.36 -14.28
CA ASN A 242 9.15 11.83 -13.65
C ASN A 242 7.85 12.16 -14.41
N CYS A 243 7.60 13.44 -14.75
CA CYS A 243 6.38 13.82 -15.46
C CYS A 243 6.56 13.92 -16.97
N GLU A 244 7.77 13.74 -17.49
CA GLU A 244 8.15 13.75 -18.92
C GLU A 244 7.91 15.07 -19.67
N ASN A 245 7.19 16.01 -19.06
CA ASN A 245 7.01 17.36 -19.57
C ASN A 245 8.35 18.09 -19.74
N LEU A 246 8.38 18.97 -20.73
CA LEU A 246 9.49 19.87 -20.99
C LEU A 246 9.74 20.76 -19.76
N LEU A 247 11.02 20.94 -19.41
CA LEU A 247 11.49 21.80 -18.32
C LEU A 247 12.62 22.71 -18.81
N ALA A 248 12.86 23.79 -18.08
CA ALA A 248 14.00 24.67 -18.31
C ALA A 248 15.20 24.24 -17.47
N LEU A 249 16.34 23.97 -18.11
CA LEU A 249 17.53 23.43 -17.43
C LEU A 249 18.12 24.39 -16.38
N GLN A 250 17.97 25.70 -16.59
CA GLN A 250 18.52 26.75 -15.73
C GLN A 250 17.49 27.35 -14.77
N ALA A 251 16.27 26.83 -14.71
CA ALA A 251 15.26 27.32 -13.77
C ALA A 251 15.65 26.99 -12.31
N PRO A 252 15.43 27.89 -11.35
CA PRO A 252 15.72 27.63 -9.92
C PRO A 252 14.97 26.43 -9.32
N THR A 253 13.83 26.07 -9.91
CA THR A 253 13.02 24.91 -9.53
C THR A 253 13.62 23.59 -10.03
N THR A 254 14.43 23.63 -11.10
CA THR A 254 15.00 22.44 -11.72
C THR A 254 16.09 21.85 -10.84
N THR A 255 16.01 20.55 -10.62
CA THR A 255 17.04 19.76 -9.93
C THR A 255 17.56 18.68 -10.86
N LYS A 256 18.82 18.26 -10.69
CA LYS A 256 19.44 17.18 -11.46
C LYS A 256 19.91 16.10 -10.51
N CYS A 257 19.74 14.84 -10.91
CA CYS A 257 20.32 13.72 -10.17
C CYS A 257 21.81 13.61 -10.49
N ASP A 258 22.67 13.52 -9.47
CA ASP A 258 24.12 13.41 -9.66
C ASP A 258 24.55 11.99 -10.10
N PHE A 259 23.62 11.04 -10.18
CA PHE A 259 23.89 9.63 -10.50
C PHE A 259 23.51 9.31 -11.94
N CYS A 260 22.23 9.47 -12.29
CA CYS A 260 21.75 9.24 -13.66
C CYS A 260 21.79 10.48 -14.55
N GLN A 261 22.15 11.66 -14.01
CA GLN A 261 22.20 12.94 -14.72
C GLN A 261 20.86 13.44 -15.31
N VAL A 262 19.75 12.77 -15.00
CA VAL A 262 18.41 13.17 -15.46
C VAL A 262 17.91 14.39 -14.66
N PRO A 263 17.34 15.41 -15.34
CA PRO A 263 16.76 16.57 -14.70
C PRO A 263 15.28 16.37 -14.28
N PHE A 264 14.85 17.13 -13.28
CA PHE A 264 13.52 17.12 -12.71
C PHE A 264 13.02 18.54 -12.49
N CYS A 265 11.78 18.82 -12.90
CA CYS A 265 11.27 20.18 -13.03
C CYS A 265 10.94 20.89 -11.69
N GLY A 266 10.81 20.15 -10.58
CA GLY A 266 10.39 20.70 -9.30
C GLY A 266 8.91 21.12 -9.22
N ILE A 267 8.15 20.99 -10.31
CA ILE A 267 6.81 21.57 -10.45
C ILE A 267 5.72 20.50 -10.60
N GLY A 268 5.86 19.60 -11.58
CA GLY A 268 4.77 18.77 -12.08
C GLY A 268 4.09 17.89 -11.03
N VAL A 269 4.85 17.03 -10.36
CA VAL A 269 4.34 16.15 -9.31
C VAL A 269 5.07 16.45 -8.00
N PRO A 270 4.38 17.05 -7.00
CA PRO A 270 4.97 17.39 -5.71
C PRO A 270 5.67 16.20 -5.05
N GLY A 271 6.93 16.40 -4.66
CA GLY A 271 7.75 15.37 -4.02
C GLY A 271 8.24 14.23 -4.94
N ARG A 272 7.86 14.20 -6.22
CA ARG A 272 8.35 13.20 -7.19
C ARG A 272 9.17 13.80 -8.32
N CYS A 273 8.81 14.98 -8.80
CA CYS A 273 9.59 15.73 -9.79
C CYS A 273 10.79 16.43 -9.14
N ILE A 274 11.61 15.72 -8.37
CA ILE A 274 12.77 16.31 -7.68
C ILE A 274 13.89 15.29 -7.47
N ALA A 275 15.12 15.70 -7.77
CA ALA A 275 16.32 15.08 -7.23
C ALA A 275 16.66 15.75 -5.88
N ALA A 276 16.26 15.11 -4.79
CA ALA A 276 16.46 15.59 -3.43
C ALA A 276 17.85 15.21 -2.91
N SER A 277 18.24 15.74 -1.74
CA SER A 277 19.48 15.33 -1.09
C SER A 277 19.46 13.85 -0.75
N LEU A 278 20.65 13.22 -0.73
CA LEU A 278 20.82 11.82 -0.38
C LEU A 278 20.04 11.42 0.88
N ALA A 279 20.07 12.24 1.94
CA ALA A 279 19.39 11.95 3.20
C ALA A 279 17.87 12.19 3.18
N ALA A 280 17.38 13.12 2.36
CA ALA A 280 15.98 13.52 2.32
C ALA A 280 15.15 12.68 1.33
N GLN A 281 15.79 12.07 0.32
CA GLN A 281 15.10 11.41 -0.78
C GLN A 281 14.19 10.26 -0.30
N GLN A 282 13.11 10.06 -1.06
CA GLN A 282 12.18 8.95 -0.94
C GLN A 282 12.50 7.87 -1.96
N LEU A 283 12.25 6.62 -1.62
CA LEU A 283 12.48 5.50 -2.53
C LEU A 283 11.33 5.38 -3.54
N HIS A 284 11.62 4.82 -4.71
CA HIS A 284 10.62 4.48 -5.70
C HIS A 284 10.06 3.10 -5.35
N SER A 285 8.73 3.01 -5.15
CA SER A 285 8.04 1.74 -4.85
C SER A 285 8.61 0.93 -3.67
N MET A 286 9.19 1.61 -2.67
CA MET A 286 9.77 1.01 -1.46
C MET A 286 9.50 1.90 -0.24
N ALA A 287 8.25 2.31 -0.04
CA ALA A 287 7.87 3.22 1.03
C ALA A 287 7.74 2.51 2.38
N ASP A 288 7.28 1.25 2.38
CA ASP A 288 7.05 0.46 3.59
C ASP A 288 7.39 -1.03 3.43
N LEU A 289 7.19 -1.81 4.50
CA LEU A 289 7.50 -3.25 4.50
C LEU A 289 6.57 -4.05 3.58
N THR A 290 5.37 -3.55 3.27
CA THR A 290 4.46 -4.18 2.30
C THR A 290 5.07 -4.14 0.90
N ASP A 291 5.67 -2.99 0.54
CA ASP A 291 6.36 -2.85 -0.74
C ASP A 291 7.57 -3.80 -0.83
N PHE A 292 8.33 -3.96 0.26
CA PHE A 292 9.44 -4.92 0.35
C PHE A 292 8.99 -6.36 0.14
N VAL A 293 7.90 -6.79 0.80
CA VAL A 293 7.33 -8.13 0.65
C VAL A 293 6.88 -8.40 -0.79
N GLN A 294 6.44 -7.35 -1.51
CA GLN A 294 5.91 -7.48 -2.86
C GLN A 294 6.96 -7.30 -3.97
N SER A 295 8.17 -6.86 -3.64
CA SER A 295 9.23 -6.55 -4.61
C SER A 295 10.05 -7.81 -4.95
N PRO A 296 10.02 -8.30 -6.19
CA PRO A 296 10.91 -9.37 -6.63
C PRO A 296 12.39 -9.01 -6.49
N GLU A 297 12.74 -7.74 -6.72
CA GLU A 297 14.11 -7.24 -6.68
C GLU A 297 14.72 -7.40 -5.28
N VAL A 298 13.90 -7.29 -4.23
CA VAL A 298 14.35 -7.58 -2.85
C VAL A 298 14.75 -9.04 -2.70
N TYR A 299 14.01 -9.99 -3.27
CA TYR A 299 14.34 -11.42 -3.19
C TYR A 299 15.57 -11.76 -4.04
N GLU A 300 15.69 -11.15 -5.22
CA GLU A 300 16.85 -11.30 -6.11
C GLU A 300 18.16 -10.88 -5.42
N CYS A 301 18.13 -9.85 -4.57
CA CYS A 301 19.29 -9.45 -3.76
C CYS A 301 19.85 -10.60 -2.91
N PHE A 302 19.01 -11.56 -2.52
CA PHE A 302 19.35 -12.74 -1.72
C PHE A 302 19.49 -14.02 -2.54
N ASN A 303 19.62 -13.92 -3.88
CA ASN A 303 19.62 -15.07 -4.79
C ASN A 303 18.37 -15.95 -4.59
N ASP A 304 17.21 -15.32 -4.38
CA ASP A 304 15.92 -15.99 -4.13
C ASP A 304 15.90 -16.90 -2.90
N ASN A 305 16.78 -16.65 -1.93
CA ASN A 305 16.72 -17.29 -0.62
C ASN A 305 15.57 -16.69 0.22
N HIS A 306 14.36 -17.19 -0.02
CA HIS A 306 13.15 -16.74 0.67
C HIS A 306 13.24 -16.86 2.19
N ILE A 307 13.93 -17.89 2.71
CA ILE A 307 14.08 -18.09 4.16
C ILE A 307 14.87 -16.93 4.78
N GLU A 308 15.97 -16.51 4.15
CA GLU A 308 16.77 -15.40 4.66
C GLU A 308 16.02 -14.06 4.56
N VAL A 309 15.25 -13.87 3.48
CA VAL A 309 14.39 -12.70 3.30
C VAL A 309 13.30 -12.66 4.37
N ASP A 310 12.65 -13.78 4.67
CA ASP A 310 11.62 -13.86 5.71
C ASP A 310 12.19 -13.51 7.10
N ILE A 311 13.38 -14.03 7.44
CA ILE A 311 14.06 -13.67 8.70
C ILE A 311 14.36 -12.17 8.75
N MET A 312 14.83 -11.60 7.63
CA MET A 312 15.06 -10.16 7.52
C MET A 312 13.75 -9.39 7.74
N LEU A 313 12.68 -9.73 7.04
CA LEU A 313 11.40 -9.03 7.11
C LEU A 313 10.80 -9.10 8.52
N ASP A 314 10.86 -10.26 9.19
CA ASP A 314 10.43 -10.42 10.58
C ASP A 314 11.23 -9.53 11.53
N TYR A 315 12.56 -9.50 11.37
CA TYR A 315 13.43 -8.62 12.16
C TYR A 315 13.08 -7.15 11.96
N LEU A 316 12.91 -6.72 10.71
CA LEU A 316 12.53 -5.34 10.36
C LEU A 316 11.18 -4.97 10.98
N ALA A 317 10.19 -5.87 10.94
CA ALA A 317 8.86 -5.66 11.49
C ALA A 317 8.89 -5.49 13.03
N VAL A 318 9.60 -6.38 13.74
CA VAL A 318 9.74 -6.32 15.20
C VAL A 318 10.43 -5.04 15.64
N ARG A 319 11.49 -4.64 14.92
CA ARG A 319 12.30 -3.46 15.23
C ARG A 319 11.75 -2.16 14.66
N ARG A 320 10.67 -2.23 13.86
CA ARG A 320 10.07 -1.10 13.15
C ARG A 320 11.08 -0.34 12.29
N ILE A 321 11.98 -1.08 11.63
CA ILE A 321 12.95 -0.51 10.71
C ILE A 321 12.27 -0.40 9.34
N MET A 322 12.20 0.81 8.79
CA MET A 322 11.59 1.06 7.48
C MET A 322 12.65 1.03 6.38
N PRO A 323 12.28 0.75 5.11
CA PRO A 323 13.22 0.78 3.98
C PRO A 323 14.06 2.07 3.88
N LYS A 324 13.47 3.21 4.22
CA LYS A 324 14.17 4.50 4.26
C LYS A 324 15.31 4.54 5.29
N ASN A 325 15.17 3.84 6.43
CA ASN A 325 16.25 3.73 7.42
C ASN A 325 17.42 2.92 6.85
N ILE A 326 17.12 1.77 6.25
CA ILE A 326 18.10 0.88 5.61
C ILE A 326 18.89 1.64 4.53
N TYR A 327 18.18 2.34 3.65
CA TYR A 327 18.80 3.18 2.62
C TYR A 327 19.75 4.24 3.21
N ARG A 328 19.36 4.93 4.28
CA ARG A 328 20.21 5.95 4.92
C ARG A 328 21.47 5.35 5.54
N ASP A 329 21.35 4.17 6.14
CA ASP A 329 22.47 3.45 6.72
C ASP A 329 23.44 2.99 5.61
N ILE A 330 22.91 2.47 4.50
CA ILE A 330 23.70 2.10 3.32
C ILE A 330 24.43 3.32 2.76
N VAL A 331 23.74 4.45 2.57
CA VAL A 331 24.36 5.69 2.08
C VAL A 331 25.49 6.13 3.01
N THR A 332 25.26 6.13 4.32
CA THR A 332 26.26 6.53 5.32
C THR A 332 27.45 5.58 5.30
N TYR A 333 27.20 4.27 5.20
CA TYR A 333 28.25 3.26 5.07
C TYR A 333 29.07 3.47 3.80
N ILE A 334 28.44 3.64 2.64
CA ILE A 334 29.11 3.89 1.36
C ILE A 334 29.95 5.16 1.42
N GLN A 335 29.40 6.26 1.95
CA GLN A 335 30.13 7.53 2.12
C GLN A 335 31.35 7.41 3.05
N SER A 336 31.34 6.47 3.99
CA SER A 336 32.50 6.19 4.86
C SER A 336 33.61 5.38 4.17
N GLN A 337 33.31 4.74 3.02
CA GLN A 337 34.31 3.96 2.28
C GLN A 337 35.25 4.86 1.45
N PRO A 338 36.53 4.48 1.24
CA PRO A 338 37.51 5.29 0.51
C PRO A 338 37.11 5.71 -0.91
N HIS A 339 36.24 4.94 -1.55
CA HIS A 339 35.81 5.16 -2.93
C HIS A 339 34.35 5.66 -3.05
N GLY A 340 33.64 5.84 -1.93
CA GLY A 340 32.26 6.32 -1.94
C GLY A 340 31.38 5.55 -2.94
N PHE A 341 30.64 6.30 -3.76
CA PHE A 341 29.75 5.76 -4.79
C PHE A 341 30.44 5.33 -6.10
N GLN A 342 31.77 5.50 -6.24
CA GLN A 342 32.49 5.16 -7.48
C GLN A 342 32.27 3.72 -7.95
N PRO A 343 32.25 2.68 -7.09
CA PRO A 343 31.99 1.32 -7.54
C PRO A 343 30.61 1.16 -8.18
N LEU A 344 29.57 1.78 -7.63
CA LEU A 344 28.21 1.70 -8.16
C LEU A 344 28.10 2.39 -9.52
N LEU A 345 28.78 3.53 -9.71
CA LEU A 345 28.82 4.23 -10.99
C LEU A 345 29.48 3.40 -12.09
N LYS A 346 30.53 2.63 -11.75
CA LYS A 346 31.23 1.73 -12.69
C LYS A 346 30.43 0.50 -13.09
N LEU A 347 29.45 0.11 -12.28
CA LEU A 347 28.53 -0.99 -12.56
C LEU A 347 27.39 -0.59 -13.51
N GLU A 348 27.35 0.66 -13.96
CA GLU A 348 26.29 1.22 -14.82
C GLU A 348 24.86 1.09 -14.24
N LEU A 349 24.72 0.95 -12.91
CA LEU A 349 23.43 0.76 -12.22
C LEU A 349 22.40 1.88 -12.48
N PHE A 350 22.87 3.07 -12.83
CA PHE A 350 22.02 4.26 -12.95
C PHE A 350 21.71 4.64 -14.40
N ARG A 351 22.05 3.77 -15.35
CA ARG A 351 21.81 3.98 -16.76
C ARG A 351 20.36 3.64 -17.10
N ASP A 352 19.74 4.45 -17.96
CA ASP A 352 18.39 4.21 -18.51
C ASP A 352 17.28 3.98 -17.45
N VAL A 353 17.48 4.45 -16.22
CA VAL A 353 16.50 4.38 -15.11
C VAL A 353 15.27 5.27 -15.32
N HIS A 354 15.29 6.12 -16.35
CA HIS A 354 14.18 6.97 -16.76
C HIS A 354 14.05 6.92 -18.29
N PRO A 355 12.83 7.09 -18.83
CA PRO A 355 12.57 7.05 -20.27
C PRO A 355 12.97 8.35 -21.01
N VAL A 356 13.78 9.20 -20.39
CA VAL A 356 14.19 10.50 -20.93
C VAL A 356 15.70 10.58 -21.06
N LEU A 357 16.18 11.44 -21.97
CA LEU A 357 17.60 11.64 -22.17
C LEU A 357 18.29 12.16 -20.89
N ALA A 358 19.34 11.45 -20.48
CA ALA A 358 20.23 11.87 -19.42
C ALA A 358 21.13 13.02 -19.87
N GLY A 359 21.44 13.94 -18.94
CA GLY A 359 22.47 14.95 -19.18
C GLY A 359 23.88 14.34 -19.18
N THR A 360 24.88 15.15 -19.54
CA THR A 360 26.28 14.77 -19.39
C THR A 360 26.71 14.86 -17.92
N ASP A 361 27.49 13.87 -17.45
CA ASP A 361 28.16 13.95 -16.15
C ASP A 361 29.42 14.82 -16.31
N PRO A 362 29.46 16.03 -15.74
CA PRO A 362 30.58 16.95 -15.97
C PRO A 362 31.85 16.50 -15.24
N ASP A 363 31.72 15.76 -14.15
CA ASP A 363 32.83 15.27 -13.35
C ASP A 363 32.43 13.99 -12.60
N PRO A 364 32.84 12.82 -13.09
CA PRO A 364 32.60 11.55 -12.43
C PRO A 364 33.13 11.47 -11.00
N ALA A 365 34.15 12.25 -10.64
CA ALA A 365 34.80 12.27 -9.33
C ALA A 365 34.15 13.27 -8.35
N ALA A 366 33.21 14.10 -8.81
CA ALA A 366 32.56 15.09 -7.97
C ALA A 366 31.75 14.44 -6.82
N PRO A 367 31.65 15.12 -5.66
CA PRO A 367 30.80 14.66 -4.56
C PRO A 367 29.34 14.54 -5.01
N ARG A 368 28.75 13.36 -4.83
CA ARG A 368 27.33 13.12 -5.11
C ARG A 368 26.48 13.59 -3.93
N GLN A 369 25.50 14.45 -4.18
CA GLN A 369 24.69 15.11 -3.13
C GLN A 369 23.20 14.98 -3.40
N LYS A 370 22.78 15.03 -4.66
CA LYS A 370 21.40 14.91 -5.11
C LYS A 370 21.17 13.60 -5.84
N ILE A 371 20.09 12.92 -5.50
CA ILE A 371 19.73 11.63 -6.07
C ILE A 371 18.24 11.63 -6.41
N CYS A 372 17.83 10.99 -7.51
CA CYS A 372 16.41 10.77 -7.79
C CYS A 372 15.88 9.55 -7.01
N ARG A 373 14.56 9.34 -7.05
CA ARG A 373 13.92 8.22 -6.34
C ARG A 373 14.34 6.85 -6.89
N ALA A 374 14.49 6.73 -8.21
CA ALA A 374 14.90 5.49 -8.87
C ALA A 374 16.34 5.13 -8.48
N CYS A 375 17.31 6.04 -8.68
CA CYS A 375 18.70 5.80 -8.27
C CYS A 375 18.85 5.55 -6.76
N ALA A 376 18.04 6.18 -5.90
CA ALA A 376 18.06 5.88 -4.47
C ALA A 376 17.62 4.44 -4.17
N THR A 377 16.71 3.91 -4.99
CA THR A 377 16.25 2.51 -4.90
C THR A 377 17.32 1.55 -5.38
N GLU A 378 18.04 1.87 -6.46
CA GLU A 378 19.22 1.11 -6.91
C GLU A 378 20.30 1.03 -5.83
N VAL A 379 20.59 2.14 -5.15
CA VAL A 379 21.53 2.16 -4.03
C VAL A 379 21.07 1.26 -2.88
N LEU A 380 19.76 1.28 -2.57
CA LEU A 380 19.17 0.41 -1.55
C LEU A 380 19.34 -1.06 -1.91
N LEU A 381 18.88 -1.45 -3.10
CA LEU A 381 18.91 -2.84 -3.57
C LEU A 381 20.35 -3.38 -3.62
N TRP A 382 21.27 -2.60 -4.20
CA TRP A 382 22.68 -2.96 -4.27
C TRP A 382 23.30 -3.22 -2.88
N GLY A 383 22.97 -2.39 -1.89
CA GLY A 383 23.53 -2.48 -0.54
C GLY A 383 22.76 -3.38 0.44
N LEU A 384 21.57 -3.88 0.06
CA LEU A 384 20.61 -4.48 0.99
C LEU A 384 21.17 -5.73 1.67
N LYS A 385 21.73 -6.67 0.90
CA LYS A 385 22.28 -7.91 1.42
C LYS A 385 23.47 -7.67 2.35
N ASP A 386 24.40 -6.82 1.94
CA ASP A 386 25.58 -6.48 2.74
C ASP A 386 25.19 -5.76 4.04
N TRP A 387 24.19 -4.87 3.98
CA TRP A 387 23.63 -4.25 5.17
C TRP A 387 23.00 -5.29 6.09
N TRP A 388 22.18 -6.20 5.55
CA TRP A 388 21.52 -7.24 6.32
C TRP A 388 22.52 -8.15 7.01
N LEU A 389 23.58 -8.59 6.33
CA LEU A 389 24.61 -9.43 6.93
C LEU A 389 25.26 -8.79 8.17
N ARG A 390 25.47 -7.47 8.14
CA ARG A 390 25.99 -6.72 9.31
C ARG A 390 24.95 -6.59 10.41
N GLU A 391 23.70 -6.28 10.04
CA GLU A 391 22.61 -6.07 11.02
C GLU A 391 22.18 -7.36 11.69
N ARG A 392 22.16 -8.47 10.94
CA ARG A 392 21.87 -9.82 11.43
C ARG A 392 22.82 -10.24 12.56
N GLN A 393 24.11 -9.93 12.46
CA GLN A 393 25.07 -10.24 13.52
C GLN A 393 24.75 -9.51 14.83
N LYS A 394 24.27 -8.27 14.75
CA LYS A 394 23.75 -7.55 15.94
C LYS A 394 22.50 -8.22 16.47
N GLY A 395 21.57 -8.58 15.59
CA GLY A 395 20.34 -9.30 15.95
C GLY A 395 20.61 -10.63 16.68
N ILE A 396 21.64 -11.38 16.25
CA ILE A 396 22.08 -12.61 16.92
C ILE A 396 22.70 -12.29 18.29
N ALA A 397 23.62 -11.31 18.35
CA ALA A 397 24.29 -10.93 19.60
C ALA A 397 23.30 -10.43 20.67
N GLU A 398 22.24 -9.76 20.26
CA GLU A 398 21.17 -9.26 21.14
C GLU A 398 20.08 -10.31 21.43
N GLY A 399 20.17 -11.52 20.86
CA GLY A 399 19.22 -12.62 21.08
C GLY A 399 17.87 -12.46 20.34
N HIS A 400 17.77 -11.53 19.39
CA HIS A 400 16.56 -11.30 18.58
C HIS A 400 16.45 -12.26 17.39
N ILE A 401 17.57 -12.82 16.93
CA ILE A 401 17.62 -13.77 15.82
C ILE A 401 18.29 -15.06 16.31
N PRO A 402 17.68 -16.24 16.10
CA PRO A 402 18.32 -17.51 16.45
C PRO A 402 19.58 -17.74 15.62
N SER A 403 20.68 -18.13 16.28
CA SER A 403 21.89 -18.53 15.59
C SER A 403 21.64 -19.78 14.75
N ARG A 404 22.10 -19.78 13.50
CA ARG A 404 22.02 -20.91 12.56
C ARG A 404 23.44 -21.25 12.12
N GLU A 405 23.71 -22.53 11.91
CA GLU A 405 24.98 -22.96 11.32
C GLU A 405 25.13 -22.39 9.91
N ASP A 406 26.32 -21.88 9.60
CA ASP A 406 26.62 -21.35 8.27
C ASP A 406 26.67 -22.50 7.26
N CYS A 407 26.03 -22.30 6.10
CA CYS A 407 26.11 -23.26 5.01
C CYS A 407 27.57 -23.33 4.50
N PRO A 408 28.17 -24.53 4.35
CA PRO A 408 29.54 -24.66 3.85
C PRO A 408 29.72 -24.14 2.41
N GLU A 409 28.64 -24.10 1.61
CA GLU A 409 28.63 -23.54 0.26
C GLU A 409 28.28 -22.03 0.23
N GLY A 410 27.94 -21.46 1.39
CA GLY A 410 27.64 -20.04 1.57
C GLY A 410 26.60 -19.50 0.58
N SER A 411 26.87 -18.31 0.03
CA SER A 411 25.99 -17.64 -0.94
C SER A 411 25.88 -18.35 -2.30
N ARG A 412 26.73 -19.35 -2.57
CA ARG A 412 26.74 -20.15 -3.80
C ARG A 412 25.97 -21.46 -3.67
N CYS A 413 25.38 -21.72 -2.50
CA CYS A 413 24.59 -22.93 -2.26
C CYS A 413 23.45 -23.04 -3.28
N SER A 414 23.45 -24.12 -4.06
CA SER A 414 22.40 -24.39 -5.05
C SER A 414 21.06 -24.81 -4.42
N ARG A 415 21.08 -25.19 -3.14
CA ARG A 415 19.91 -25.64 -2.38
C ARG A 415 19.29 -24.53 -1.52
N GLN A 416 19.79 -23.30 -1.59
CA GLN A 416 19.28 -22.21 -0.76
C GLN A 416 17.85 -21.77 -1.14
N THR A 417 17.36 -22.20 -2.29
CA THR A 417 15.99 -21.98 -2.78
C THR A 417 15.05 -23.15 -2.44
N ASP A 418 15.57 -24.26 -1.91
CA ASP A 418 14.77 -25.44 -1.60
C ASP A 418 13.95 -25.18 -0.32
N VAL A 419 12.65 -24.93 -0.48
CA VAL A 419 11.72 -24.78 0.65
C VAL A 419 11.31 -26.16 1.15
N GLY A 420 12.24 -26.87 1.80
CA GLY A 420 11.94 -28.16 2.42
C GLY A 420 13.13 -29.07 2.66
N MET A 421 13.76 -28.93 3.83
CA MET A 421 14.14 -30.05 4.71
C MET A 421 13.98 -29.64 6.17
#